data_AF-A0A349ENT2-F1
#
_entry.id   AF-A0A349ENT2-F1
#
_cell.length_a   1.000
_cell.length_b   1.000
_cell.length_c   1.000
_cell.angle_alpha   90.00
_cell.angle_beta   90.00
_cell.angle_gamma   90.00
#
_symmetry.space_group_name_H-M   'P 1'
#
loop_
_entity.id
_entity.type
_entity.pdbx_description
1 polymer ?
#
loop_
_entity_poly.entity_id
_entity_poly.type
_entity_poly.pdbx_seq_one_letter_code
_entity_poly.pdbx_strand_id
1 'polypeptide(L)' 'MLYVLLVGLAERRIGLVVDSLKDQHEIVIKPLGKRLAAIPGISGATELGDRKVVLVLDVETLIGGAFRRTVVSSQ' A
#
# COMPACT_ATOMS: atom_id res chain seq x y z
N MET A 1 -5.41 16.94 9.37
CA MET A 1 -5.29 17.35 7.95
C MET A 1 -5.09 16.08 7.16
N LEU A 2 -5.87 15.82 6.11
CA LEU A 2 -5.71 14.60 5.32
C LEU A 2 -4.75 14.89 4.15
N TYR A 3 -3.90 13.92 3.85
CA TYR A 3 -3.04 13.93 2.67
C TYR A 3 -3.55 12.91 1.65
N VAL A 4 -3.32 13.18 0.37
CA VAL A 4 -3.55 12.20 -0.70
C VAL A 4 -2.21 11.85 -1.31
N LEU A 5 -1.72 10.63 -1.03
CA LEU A 5 -0.51 10.09 -1.63
C LEU A 5 -0.85 9.53 -3.02
N LEU A 6 -0.38 10.19 -4.07
CA LEU A 6 -0.50 9.70 -5.44
C LEU A 6 0.58 8.66 -5.71
N VAL A 7 0.17 7.43 -6.00
CA VAL A 7 1.06 6.34 -6.41
C VAL A 7 0.70 5.88 -7.81
N GLY A 8 1.69 5.43 -8.58
CA GLY A 8 1.48 5.05 -9.97
C GLY A 8 2.41 3.96 -10.46
N LEU A 9 1.92 3.21 -11.44
CA LEU A 9 2.64 2.19 -12.18
C LEU A 9 2.30 2.37 -13.66
N ALA A 10 3.30 2.77 -14.46
CA ALA A 10 3.10 3.23 -15.83
C ALA A 10 1.98 4.29 -15.92
N GLU A 11 0.99 4.09 -16.79
CA GLU A 11 -0.10 5.03 -17.03
C GLU A 11 -1.19 5.00 -15.94
N ARG A 12 -1.12 4.04 -15.01
CA ARG A 12 -2.13 3.85 -13.97
C ARG A 12 -1.74 4.58 -12.70
N ARG A 13 -2.66 5.36 -12.14
CA ARG A 13 -2.46 6.10 -10.89
C ARG A 13 -3.65 5.94 -9.96
N ILE A 14 -3.38 5.87 -8.67
CA ILE A 14 -4.40 5.90 -7.62
C ILE A 14 -4.00 6.91 -6.54
N GLY A 15 -4.99 7.48 -5.86
CA GLY A 15 -4.78 8.30 -4.67
C GLY A 15 -5.05 7.50 -3.40
N LEU A 16 -4.10 7.48 -2.47
CA LEU A 16 -4.26 6.91 -1.13
C LEU A 16 -4.49 8.05 -0.13
N VAL A 17 -5.67 8.10 0.49
CA VAL A 17 -5.94 9.06 1.56
C VAL A 17 -5.27 8.59 2.85
N VAL A 18 -4.44 9.44 3.44
CA VAL A 18 -3.68 9.13 4.67
C VAL A 18 -3.74 10.29 5.66
N ASP A 19 -3.63 9.97 6.95
CA ASP A 19 -3.70 10.97 8.03
C ASP A 19 -2.44 11.83 8.14
N SER A 20 -1.28 11.28 7.75
CA SER A 20 0.01 11.94 7.86
C SER A 20 1.04 11.32 6.92
N LEU A 21 1.99 12.14 6.46
CA LEU A 21 3.21 11.68 5.81
C LEU A 21 4.35 11.71 6.84
N LYS A 22 5.09 10.60 6.94
CA LYS A 22 6.31 10.51 7.75
C LYS A 22 7.54 10.61 6.84
N ASP A 23 8.70 10.77 7.45
CA ASP A 23 9.97 10.80 6.73
C ASP A 23 10.24 9.51 5.95
N GLN A 24 11.10 9.61 4.95
CA GLN A 24 11.60 8.46 4.22
C GLN A 24 12.54 7.64 5.10
N HIS A 25 12.34 6.32 5.14
CA HIS A 25 13.16 5.38 5.89
C HIS A 25 13.70 4.31 4.94
N GLU A 26 14.97 3.95 5.11
CA GLU A 26 15.50 2.71 4.54
C GLU A 26 15.05 1.54 5.42
N ILE A 27 14.43 0.52 4.81
CA ILE A 27 13.81 -0.59 5.53
C ILE A 27 14.23 -1.93 4.95
N VAL A 28 14.20 -2.96 5.78
CA VAL A 28 14.28 -4.36 5.35
C VAL A 28 12.90 -4.99 5.49
N ILE A 29 12.36 -5.50 4.40
CA ILE A 29 11.06 -6.17 4.39
C ILE A 29 11.24 -7.60 4.91
N LYS A 30 10.52 -7.95 5.98
CA LYS A 30 10.42 -9.30 6.53
C LYS A 30 9.12 -9.96 6.04
N PRO A 31 9.17 -11.20 5.51
CA PRO A 31 7.96 -11.92 5.11
C PRO A 31 7.02 -12.18 6.30
N LEU A 32 5.70 -12.08 6.08
CA LEU A 32 4.68 -12.28 7.13
C LEU A 32 4.38 -13.74 7.48
N GLY A 33 5.12 -14.69 6.89
CA GLY A 33 4.86 -16.12 7.04
C GLY A 33 3.64 -16.60 6.23
N LYS A 34 3.53 -17.93 6.07
CA LYS A 34 2.60 -18.57 5.12
C LYS A 34 1.12 -18.19 5.29
N ARG A 35 0.69 -17.97 6.53
CA ARG A 35 -0.73 -17.68 6.85
C ARG A 35 -1.15 -16.25 6.49
N LEU A 36 -0.21 -15.32 6.47
CA LEU A 36 -0.44 -13.91 6.20
C LEU A 36 0.08 -13.47 4.81
N ALA A 37 0.85 -14.32 4.14
CA ALA A 37 1.37 -14.08 2.79
C ALA A 37 0.27 -13.92 1.72
N ALA A 38 -0.96 -14.37 2.00
CA ALA A 38 -2.08 -14.29 1.07
C ALA A 38 -2.88 -12.98 1.17
N ILE A 39 -2.52 -12.05 2.06
CA ILE A 39 -3.28 -10.81 2.23
C ILE A 39 -3.00 -9.88 1.03
N PRO A 40 -3.98 -9.57 0.17
CA PRO A 40 -3.75 -8.73 -1.00
C PRO A 40 -3.36 -7.30 -0.59
N GLY A 41 -2.38 -6.74 -1.29
CA GLY A 41 -1.92 -5.36 -1.07
C GLY A 41 -0.85 -5.22 0.02
N ILE A 42 -0.31 -6.33 0.56
CA ILE A 42 0.75 -6.31 1.57
C ILE A 42 1.96 -7.12 1.07
N SER A 43 3.11 -6.47 0.96
CA SER A 43 4.38 -7.11 0.58
C SER A 43 5.08 -7.77 1.78
N GLY A 44 4.85 -7.27 2.99
CA GLY A 44 5.48 -7.81 4.20
C GLY A 44 5.29 -6.90 5.41
N ALA A 45 6.17 -7.07 6.42
CA ALA A 45 6.29 -6.13 7.53
C ALA A 45 7.75 -5.73 7.77
N THR A 46 7.95 -4.62 8.43
CA THR A 46 9.26 -4.19 8.91
C THR A 46 9.15 -3.62 10.31
N GLU A 47 10.26 -3.59 11.02
CA GLU A 47 10.38 -2.93 12.32
C GLU A 47 10.98 -1.54 12.09
N LEU A 48 10.31 -0.52 12.59
CA LEU A 48 10.84 0.84 12.65
C LEU A 48 11.76 0.98 13.86
N GLY A 49 12.60 2.03 13.88
CA GLY A 49 13.57 2.27 14.95
C GLY A 49 12.98 2.44 16.35
N ASP A 50 11.67 2.71 16.46
CA ASP A 50 10.92 2.79 17.72
C ASP A 50 10.27 1.44 18.13
N ARG A 51 10.73 0.33 17.53
CA ARG A 51 10.24 -1.04 17.75
C ARG A 51 8.78 -1.24 17.31
N LYS A 52 8.21 -0.33 16.54
CA LYS A 52 6.89 -0.54 15.93
C LYS A 52 7.03 -1.41 14.69
N VAL A 53 6.21 -2.45 14.64
CA VAL A 53 6.03 -3.24 13.42
C VAL A 53 5.03 -2.52 12.52
N VAL A 54 5.41 -2.29 11.26
CA VAL A 54 4.54 -1.69 10.24
C VAL A 54 4.44 -2.60 9.03
N LEU A 55 3.30 -2.55 8.36
CA LEU A 55 3.05 -3.28 7.12
C LEU A 55 3.62 -2.50 5.95
N VAL A 56 4.21 -3.21 4.99
CA VAL A 56 4.69 -2.65 3.73
C VAL A 56 3.63 -2.92 2.68
N LEU A 57 3.11 -1.86 2.08
CA LEU A 57 2.05 -1.94 1.07
C LEU A 57 2.62 -2.28 -0.30
N ASP A 58 1.92 -3.16 -1.01
CA ASP A 58 2.22 -3.52 -2.40
C ASP A 58 1.45 -2.61 -3.35
N VAL A 59 2.13 -1.60 -3.92
CA VAL A 59 1.50 -0.60 -4.79
C VAL A 59 0.95 -1.21 -6.07
N GLU A 60 1.62 -2.21 -6.65
CA GLU A 60 1.18 -2.87 -7.88
C GLU A 60 -0.16 -3.59 -7.64
N THR A 61 -0.24 -4.36 -6.56
CA THR A 61 -1.46 -5.06 -6.18
C THR A 61 -2.60 -4.10 -5.86
N LEU A 62 -2.31 -2.98 -5.16
CA LEU A 62 -3.30 -1.96 -4.85
C LEU A 62 -3.84 -1.28 -6.11
N ILE A 63 -2.97 -0.92 -7.06
CA ILE A 63 -3.38 -0.38 -8.36
C ILE A 63 -4.25 -1.41 -9.10
N GLY A 64 -3.79 -2.67 -9.20
CA GLY A 64 -4.56 -3.74 -9.86
C GLY A 64 -5.96 -3.94 -9.25
N GLY A 65 -6.09 -3.85 -7.92
CA GLY A 65 -7.36 -3.99 -7.20
C GLY A 65 -8.30 -2.78 -7.31
N ALA A 66 -7.75 -1.57 -7.45
CA ALA A 66 -8.55 -0.33 -7.53
C ALA A 66 -9.29 -0.23 -8.87
N PHE A 67 -8.64 -0.58 -9.99
CA PHE A 67 -9.25 -0.49 -11.32
C PHE A 67 -10.23 -1.62 -11.63
N ARG A 68 -10.27 -2.69 -10.83
CA ARG A 68 -11.25 -3.79 -10.99
C ARG A 68 -12.67 -3.43 -10.55
N ARG A 69 -12.87 -2.29 -9.88
CA ARG A 69 -14.14 -1.96 -9.20
C ARG A 69 -14.94 -0.82 -9.83
N THR A 70 -14.46 -0.24 -10.93
CA THR A 70 -15.17 0.85 -11.61
C THR A 70 -15.91 0.34 -12.84
N VAL A 71 -16.99 -0.41 -12.62
CA VAL A 71 -18.12 -0.39 -13.55
C VAL A 71 -18.93 0.82 -13.16
N VAL A 72 -18.68 1.97 -13.81
CA VAL A 72 -19.69 3.04 -13.83
C VAL A 72 -20.85 2.47 -14.64
N SER A 73 -21.92 2.05 -13.97
CA SER A 73 -23.20 1.85 -14.63
C SER A 73 -23.74 3.23 -15.01
N SER A 74 -23.31 3.73 -16.16
CA SER A 74 -24.02 4.78 -16.87
C SER A 74 -25.21 4.12 -17.55
N GLN A 75 -26.33 4.05 -16.81
CA GLN A 75 -27.64 4.26 -17.42
C GLN A 75 -27.81 5.77 -17.61
#